data_AF-A0A1G5NCH7-F1
#
_entry.id   AF-A0A1G5NCH7-F1
#
_cell.length_a   1.000
_cell.length_b   1.000
_cell.length_c   1.000
_cell.angle_alpha   90.00
_cell.angle_beta   90.00
_cell.angle_gamma   90.00
#
_symmetry.space_group_name_H-M   'P 1'
#
loop_
_entity.id
_entity.type
_entity.pdbx_description
1 polymer ?
#
loop_
_entity_poly.entity_id
_entity_poly.type
_entity_poly.pdbx_seq_one_letter_code
_entity_poly.pdbx_strand_id
1 'polypeptide(L)'
;MTKLDPRRNAFRRDLADARLKGQVEAPRYVEGSLYQVVEGTAPVRREPNPMGALETQALYGEIVRVFEETGEGWAWGQLEGDGYVGWLPTASLRAEVTGPTHRVAARSTFLFPGPDIKLPPLMTLPLGAEVAVTGEAQDKNARYGLIEPAGAVVMQHLSPVDAPREPDWTAVAESFLGVPYLWGGKTDAGIDCSGLVQVALHTAGRQAPRDADMQAAEIGEALEIGDDLPPLRRGDLIFWEGHVGLMRDGETLLHANAFHMCSASEPLVAARSRFAAKGLKITAIRRLQ
;
A
#
# COMPACT_ATOMS: atom_id res chain seq x y z
N MET A 1 29.17 -0.94 8.06
CA MET A 1 27.97 -0.14 7.71
C MET A 1 26.98 -1.09 7.06
N THR A 2 25.78 -1.21 7.61
CA THR A 2 24.69 -1.98 6.99
C THR A 2 24.37 -1.33 5.65
N LYS A 3 24.36 -2.11 4.57
CA LYS A 3 24.06 -1.59 3.23
C LYS A 3 22.60 -1.10 3.23
N LEU A 4 22.37 0.18 2.98
CA LEU A 4 21.03 0.74 2.89
C LEU A 4 20.26 0.09 1.73
N ASP A 5 18.99 -0.23 1.96
CA ASP A 5 18.12 -0.78 0.92
C ASP A 5 17.62 0.35 0.00
N PRO A 6 17.92 0.32 -1.31
CA PRO A 6 17.54 1.37 -2.25
C PRO A 6 16.01 1.46 -2.46
N ARG A 7 15.23 0.44 -2.08
CA ARG A 7 13.77 0.48 -2.11
C ARG A 7 13.20 1.45 -1.07
N ARG A 8 13.93 1.73 0.02
CA ARG A 8 13.51 2.62 1.12
C ARG A 8 14.42 3.81 1.36
N ASN A 9 15.49 3.93 0.58
CA ASN A 9 16.45 5.01 0.68
C ASN A 9 16.71 5.51 -0.74
N ALA A 10 16.36 6.76 -1.02
CA ALA A 10 16.42 7.32 -2.36
C ALA A 10 17.87 7.55 -2.81
N PHE A 11 18.49 6.52 -3.40
CA PHE A 11 19.77 6.65 -4.10
C PHE A 11 19.85 5.73 -5.33
N ARG A 12 20.52 6.23 -6.37
CA ARG A 12 20.93 5.54 -7.60
C ARG A 12 22.41 5.83 -7.85
N ARG A 13 22.97 5.30 -8.94
CA ARG A 13 24.40 5.45 -9.26
C ARG A 13 24.83 6.90 -9.48
N ASP A 14 23.91 7.75 -9.90
CA ASP A 14 24.14 9.12 -10.36
C ASP A 14 23.54 10.20 -9.43
N LEU A 15 22.59 9.82 -8.57
CA LEU A 15 21.80 10.74 -7.74
C LEU A 15 21.50 10.07 -6.38
N ALA A 16 21.70 10.80 -5.29
CA ALA A 16 21.15 10.46 -3.98
C ALA A 16 20.37 11.62 -3.37
N ASP A 17 19.41 11.30 -2.52
CA ASP A 17 18.80 12.26 -1.61
C ASP A 17 19.88 12.93 -0.74
N ALA A 18 19.83 14.26 -0.62
CA ALA A 18 20.74 15.04 0.21
C ALA A 18 20.79 14.55 1.68
N ARG A 19 19.70 13.97 2.20
CA ARG A 19 19.63 13.38 3.55
C ARG A 19 20.55 12.15 3.72
N LEU A 20 20.97 11.52 2.64
CA LEU A 20 21.85 10.35 2.64
C LEU A 20 23.34 10.70 2.52
N LYS A 21 23.71 11.98 2.51
CA LYS A 21 25.10 12.43 2.42
C LYS A 21 25.93 11.87 3.57
N GLY A 22 27.03 11.18 3.24
CA GLY A 22 27.89 10.49 4.19
C GLY A 22 27.44 9.08 4.58
N GLN A 23 26.26 8.64 4.11
CA GLN A 23 25.76 7.27 4.28
C GLN A 23 25.89 6.45 2.98
N VAL A 24 25.74 7.11 1.83
CA VAL A 24 25.93 6.54 0.49
C VAL A 24 26.96 7.39 -0.28
N GLU A 25 27.44 6.86 -1.40
CA GLU A 25 28.28 7.60 -2.34
C GLU A 25 27.51 7.83 -3.63
N ALA A 26 27.39 9.10 -4.04
CA ALA A 26 26.74 9.50 -5.30
C ALA A 26 27.40 10.77 -5.85
N PRO A 27 27.48 10.92 -7.19
CA PRO A 27 28.00 12.14 -7.82
C PRO A 27 27.20 13.41 -7.50
N ARG A 28 25.88 13.27 -7.33
CA ARG A 28 24.96 14.37 -7.07
C ARG A 28 24.06 14.07 -5.88
N TYR A 29 23.87 15.07 -5.03
CA TYR A 29 22.91 15.06 -3.92
C TYR A 29 21.82 16.09 -4.16
N VAL A 30 20.56 15.71 -3.98
CA VAL A 30 19.39 16.54 -4.33
C VAL A 30 18.45 16.66 -3.14
N GLU A 31 18.00 17.89 -2.87
CA GLU A 31 16.84 18.12 -2.01
C GLU A 31 15.57 17.89 -2.83
N GLY A 32 14.74 16.94 -2.40
CA GLY A 32 13.51 16.61 -3.12
C GLY A 32 12.35 17.55 -2.81
N SER A 33 11.56 17.85 -3.84
CA SER A 33 10.33 18.65 -3.75
C SER A 33 9.12 17.78 -3.44
N LEU A 34 8.15 18.29 -2.68
CA LEU A 34 6.94 17.54 -2.36
C LEU A 34 5.88 17.70 -3.44
N TYR A 35 5.28 16.58 -3.82
CA TYR A 35 4.14 16.47 -4.71
C TYR A 35 3.05 15.63 -4.05
N GLN A 36 1.81 15.81 -4.47
CA GLN A 36 0.68 15.02 -4.04
C GLN A 36 0.10 14.21 -5.20
N VAL A 37 -0.27 12.95 -4.93
CA VAL A 37 -0.93 12.08 -5.91
C VAL A 37 -2.36 12.54 -6.14
N VAL A 38 -2.76 12.71 -7.40
CA VAL A 38 -4.09 13.20 -7.80
C VAL A 38 -4.94 12.17 -8.55
N GLU A 39 -4.37 11.01 -8.85
CA GLU A 39 -5.08 9.87 -9.42
C GLU A 39 -5.52 8.92 -8.30
N GLY A 40 -6.64 8.22 -8.50
CA GLY A 40 -7.14 7.23 -7.53
C GLY A 40 -6.04 6.25 -7.10
N THR A 41 -5.24 5.82 -8.07
CA THR A 41 -3.97 5.10 -7.88
C THR A 41 -2.96 5.49 -8.95
N ALA A 42 -1.72 5.75 -8.58
CA ALA A 42 -0.60 5.93 -9.50
C ALA A 42 0.37 4.73 -9.41
N PRO A 43 0.90 4.20 -10.53
CA PRO A 43 1.89 3.13 -10.49
C PRO A 43 3.25 3.66 -10.03
N VAL A 44 3.90 2.93 -9.12
CA VAL A 44 5.31 3.14 -8.76
C VAL A 44 6.13 2.02 -9.37
N ARG A 45 7.00 2.37 -10.32
CA ARG A 45 7.75 1.41 -11.14
C ARG A 45 9.23 1.42 -10.83
N ARG A 46 9.90 0.31 -11.17
CA ARG A 46 11.36 0.19 -11.05
C ARG A 46 12.11 1.11 -12.00
N GLU A 47 11.57 1.30 -13.19
CA GLU A 47 12.16 2.05 -14.30
C GLU A 47 11.11 3.02 -14.89
N PRO A 48 11.53 4.13 -15.53
CA PRO A 48 10.64 5.09 -16.17
C PRO A 48 10.11 4.55 -17.51
N ASN A 49 9.40 3.43 -17.44
CA ASN A 49 8.91 2.68 -18.59
C ASN A 49 7.45 2.31 -18.33
N PRO A 50 6.50 2.67 -19.23
CA PRO A 50 5.09 2.33 -19.03
C PRO A 50 4.83 0.81 -18.96
N MET A 51 5.71 0.02 -19.57
CA MET A 51 5.70 -1.45 -19.54
C MET A 51 6.67 -2.05 -18.50
N GLY A 52 7.35 -1.21 -17.71
CA GLY A 52 8.29 -1.64 -16.68
C GLY A 52 7.59 -2.32 -15.50
N ALA A 53 8.33 -3.10 -14.72
CA ALA A 53 7.80 -3.80 -13.55
C ALA A 53 7.12 -2.82 -12.57
N LEU A 54 5.89 -3.14 -12.17
CA LEU A 54 5.20 -2.48 -11.08
C LEU A 54 5.82 -2.95 -9.76
N GLU A 55 6.21 -2.02 -8.90
CA GLU A 55 6.78 -2.31 -7.58
C GLU A 55 5.72 -2.11 -6.50
N THR A 56 4.99 -1.00 -6.58
CA THR A 56 3.88 -0.67 -5.68
C THR A 56 2.93 0.31 -6.36
N GLN A 57 1.92 0.77 -5.64
CA GLN A 57 1.02 1.85 -6.04
C GLN A 57 1.16 3.02 -5.07
N ALA A 58 0.94 4.24 -5.54
CA ALA A 58 0.68 5.39 -4.69
C ALA A 58 -0.82 5.69 -4.74
N LEU A 59 -1.45 5.98 -3.62
CA LEU A 59 -2.89 6.23 -3.50
C LEU A 59 -3.15 7.74 -3.58
N TYR A 60 -4.37 8.10 -4.01
CA TYR A 60 -4.81 9.49 -4.01
C TYR A 60 -4.53 10.17 -2.66
N GLY A 61 -3.96 11.37 -2.71
CA GLY A 61 -3.63 12.16 -1.54
C GLY A 61 -2.26 11.86 -0.92
N GLU A 62 -1.64 10.71 -1.21
CA GLU A 62 -0.30 10.39 -0.70
C GLU A 62 0.73 11.42 -1.19
N ILE A 63 1.71 11.69 -0.34
CA ILE A 63 2.79 12.64 -0.63
C ILE A 63 4.00 11.89 -1.17
N VAL A 64 4.53 12.40 -2.27
CA VAL A 64 5.75 11.92 -2.92
C VAL A 64 6.80 13.01 -2.85
N ARG A 65 7.98 12.66 -2.34
CA ARG A 65 9.17 13.51 -2.46
C ARG A 65 9.89 13.18 -3.76
N VAL A 66 9.85 14.08 -4.73
CA VAL A 66 10.43 13.93 -6.06
C VAL A 66 11.82 14.54 -6.11
N PHE A 67 12.79 13.78 -6.62
CA PHE A 67 14.20 14.22 -6.75
C PHE A 67 14.63 14.47 -8.20
N GLU A 68 13.88 13.95 -9.16
CA GLU A 68 14.15 14.12 -10.59
C GLU A 68 12.85 14.00 -11.37
N GLU A 69 12.68 14.87 -12.36
CA GLU A 69 11.66 14.75 -13.40
C GLU A 69 12.36 14.66 -14.76
N THR A 70 11.92 13.75 -15.61
CA THR A 70 12.41 13.62 -16.98
C THR A 70 11.50 14.35 -17.96
N GLY A 71 12.04 14.79 -19.10
CA GLY A 71 11.24 15.39 -20.18
C GLY A 71 10.22 14.43 -20.82
N GLU A 72 10.25 13.15 -20.46
CA GLU A 72 9.37 12.09 -20.95
C GLU A 72 8.16 11.85 -20.04
N GLY A 73 7.99 12.67 -19.00
CA GLY A 73 6.83 12.63 -18.10
C GLY A 73 6.97 11.64 -16.95
N TRP A 74 8.19 11.40 -16.46
CA TRP A 74 8.45 10.55 -15.30
C TRP A 74 9.06 11.33 -14.16
N ALA A 75 8.59 11.06 -12.95
CA ALA A 75 9.15 11.55 -11.70
C ALA A 75 9.79 10.38 -10.93
N TRP A 76 11.06 10.50 -10.56
CA TRP A 76 11.71 9.59 -9.62
C TRP A 76 11.60 10.15 -8.21
N GLY A 77 10.95 9.42 -7.32
CA GLY A 77 10.61 9.91 -5.99
C GLY A 77 10.46 8.83 -4.95
N GLN A 78 10.23 9.28 -3.71
CA GLN A 78 10.03 8.47 -2.53
C GLN A 78 8.66 8.78 -1.92
N LEU A 79 7.86 7.75 -1.64
CA LEU A 79 6.61 7.91 -0.88
C LEU A 79 6.93 8.29 0.57
N GLU A 80 6.31 9.35 1.08
CA GLU A 80 6.52 9.77 2.48
C GLU A 80 5.82 8.82 3.47
N GLY A 81 4.81 8.06 3.02
CA GLY A 81 4.01 7.16 3.87
C GLY A 81 4.75 5.89 4.31
N ASP A 82 5.33 5.15 3.36
CA ASP A 82 6.06 3.88 3.63
C ASP A 82 7.55 3.94 3.26
N GLY A 83 8.00 5.06 2.69
CA GLY A 83 9.38 5.27 2.26
C GLY A 83 9.73 4.62 0.93
N TYR A 84 8.78 4.01 0.20
CA TYR A 84 9.12 3.26 -1.02
C TYR A 84 9.59 4.19 -2.14
N VAL A 85 10.66 3.80 -2.83
CA VAL A 85 11.31 4.58 -3.89
C VAL A 85 11.00 4.00 -5.26
N GLY A 86 10.66 4.85 -6.23
CA GLY A 86 10.45 4.41 -7.61
C GLY A 86 10.07 5.54 -8.56
N TRP A 87 9.64 5.15 -9.75
CA TRP A 87 9.23 6.02 -10.83
C TRP A 87 7.71 6.11 -10.94
N LEU A 88 7.19 7.34 -11.02
CA LEU A 88 5.77 7.64 -11.18
C LEU A 88 5.56 8.49 -12.43
N PRO A 89 4.39 8.41 -13.10
CA PRO A 89 4.05 9.38 -14.13
C PRO A 89 3.90 10.77 -13.51
N THR A 90 4.56 11.78 -14.07
CA THR A 90 4.43 13.18 -13.62
C THR A 90 2.98 13.65 -13.68
N ALA A 91 2.20 13.16 -14.66
CA ALA A 91 0.79 13.48 -14.81
C ALA A 91 -0.10 13.05 -13.62
N SER A 92 0.37 12.12 -12.79
CA SER A 92 -0.35 11.67 -11.59
C SER A 92 -0.03 12.51 -10.35
N LEU A 93 0.78 13.57 -10.50
CA LEU A 93 1.31 14.38 -9.41
C LEU A 93 0.94 15.85 -9.58
N ARG A 94 0.70 16.54 -8.46
CA ARG A 94 0.60 18.00 -8.39
C ARG A 94 1.58 18.57 -7.37
N ALA A 95 2.09 19.78 -7.61
CA ALA A 95 3.00 20.46 -6.68
C ALA A 95 2.27 21.07 -5.48
N GLU A 96 1.00 21.46 -5.65
CA GLU A 96 0.18 22.00 -4.56
C GLU A 96 -0.26 20.88 -3.61
N VAL A 97 0.50 20.72 -2.52
CA VAL A 97 0.19 19.76 -1.46
C VAL A 97 -0.90 20.32 -0.55
N THR A 98 -2.03 19.62 -0.45
CA THR A 98 -3.05 19.87 0.57
C THR A 98 -2.97 18.84 1.67
N GLY A 99 -2.97 19.28 2.93
CA GLY A 99 -3.01 18.37 4.08
C GLY A 99 -4.34 17.62 4.15
N PRO A 100 -4.32 16.30 4.42
CA PRO A 100 -5.55 15.53 4.48
C PRO A 100 -6.33 15.85 5.76
N THR A 101 -7.66 15.87 5.62
CA THR A 101 -8.59 16.00 6.76
C THR A 101 -9.32 14.69 7.02
N HIS A 102 -9.47 13.87 5.99
CA HIS A 102 -10.18 12.61 6.02
C HIS A 102 -9.40 11.56 5.23
N ARG A 103 -9.66 10.29 5.56
CA ARG A 103 -9.26 9.11 4.79
C ARG A 103 -10.50 8.37 4.31
N VAL A 104 -10.38 7.67 3.20
CA VAL A 104 -11.37 6.69 2.77
C VAL A 104 -11.30 5.49 3.72
N ALA A 105 -12.42 5.21 4.39
CA ALA A 105 -12.58 4.10 5.33
C ALA A 105 -13.41 2.94 4.76
N ALA A 106 -14.21 3.20 3.71
CA ALA A 106 -14.80 2.13 2.91
C ALA A 106 -13.70 1.40 2.10
N ARG A 107 -13.96 0.14 1.70
CA ARG A 107 -13.01 -0.61 0.85
C ARG A 107 -12.66 0.14 -0.44
N SER A 108 -13.63 0.89 -0.96
CA SER A 108 -13.50 1.76 -2.13
C SER A 108 -14.68 2.74 -2.18
N THR A 109 -14.49 3.90 -2.80
CA THR A 109 -15.53 4.91 -3.01
C THR A 109 -15.34 5.62 -4.35
N PHE A 110 -16.31 6.45 -4.73
CA PHE A 110 -16.26 7.24 -5.96
C PHE A 110 -16.03 8.71 -5.64
N LEU A 111 -15.21 9.35 -6.47
CA LEU A 111 -15.11 10.81 -6.57
C LEU A 111 -16.06 11.29 -7.66
N PHE A 112 -17.06 12.07 -7.29
CA PHE A 112 -18.02 12.65 -8.23
C PHE A 112 -17.62 14.09 -8.59
N PRO A 113 -18.01 14.60 -9.78
CA PRO A 113 -17.79 16.00 -10.13
C PRO A 113 -18.64 16.98 -9.30
N GLY A 114 -19.66 16.49 -8.59
CA GLY A 114 -20.51 17.26 -7.69
C GLY A 114 -21.33 16.33 -6.77
N PRO A 115 -22.11 16.88 -5.82
CA PRO A 115 -22.80 16.11 -4.78
C PRO A 115 -24.09 15.43 -5.29
N ASP A 116 -23.94 14.53 -6.27
CA ASP A 116 -25.04 13.71 -6.82
C ASP A 116 -24.50 12.36 -7.28
N ILE A 117 -24.96 11.28 -6.64
CA ILE A 117 -24.60 9.89 -6.95
C ILE A 117 -24.95 9.46 -8.39
N LYS A 118 -25.77 10.23 -9.11
CA LYS A 118 -26.15 9.94 -10.50
C LYS A 118 -25.18 10.55 -11.52
N LEU A 119 -24.26 11.41 -11.08
CA LEU A 119 -23.21 11.93 -11.95
C LEU A 119 -22.20 10.81 -12.26
N PRO A 120 -21.59 10.81 -13.45
CA PRO A 120 -20.51 9.87 -13.76
C PRO A 120 -19.33 10.13 -12.81
N PRO A 121 -18.84 9.11 -12.08
CA PRO A 121 -17.63 9.26 -11.28
C PRO A 121 -16.44 9.71 -12.12
N LEU A 122 -15.63 10.62 -11.57
CA LEU A 122 -14.36 11.02 -12.15
C LEU A 122 -13.31 9.91 -12.00
N MET A 123 -13.29 9.28 -10.83
CA MET A 123 -12.39 8.18 -10.51
C MET A 123 -12.89 7.41 -9.28
N THR A 124 -12.24 6.28 -9.01
CA THR A 124 -12.41 5.49 -7.80
C THR A 124 -11.30 5.84 -6.81
N LEU A 125 -11.65 6.00 -5.54
CA LEU A 125 -10.70 6.21 -4.45
C LEU A 125 -10.65 4.95 -3.58
N PRO A 126 -9.49 4.30 -3.44
CA PRO A 126 -9.34 3.06 -2.67
C PRO A 126 -9.35 3.32 -1.15
N LEU A 127 -9.55 2.26 -0.37
CA LEU A 127 -9.30 2.26 1.07
C LEU A 127 -7.95 2.89 1.41
N GLY A 128 -7.93 3.84 2.34
CA GLY A 128 -6.72 4.54 2.77
C GLY A 128 -6.33 5.74 1.92
N ALA A 129 -7.00 6.01 0.79
CA ALA A 129 -6.82 7.28 0.08
C ALA A 129 -7.15 8.47 0.99
N GLU A 130 -6.39 9.55 0.87
CA GLU A 130 -6.48 10.70 1.75
C GLU A 130 -7.05 11.92 1.01
N VAL A 131 -7.98 12.64 1.63
CA VAL A 131 -8.69 13.77 1.00
C VAL A 131 -8.76 14.99 1.93
N ALA A 132 -8.74 16.18 1.32
CA ALA A 132 -8.92 17.45 2.01
C ALA A 132 -10.38 17.92 1.82
N VAL A 133 -11.26 17.57 2.76
CA VAL A 133 -12.65 18.04 2.80
C VAL A 133 -12.68 19.49 3.26
N THR A 134 -13.19 20.39 2.43
CA THR A 134 -13.28 21.84 2.69
C THR A 134 -14.71 22.32 2.92
N GLY A 135 -15.69 21.47 2.67
CA GLY A 135 -17.09 21.74 2.93
C GLY A 135 -17.94 20.49 2.83
N GLU A 136 -19.23 20.63 3.16
CA GLU A 136 -20.20 19.55 3.01
C GLU A 136 -21.35 19.98 2.10
N ALA A 137 -21.93 19.01 1.41
CA ALA A 137 -23.17 19.15 0.67
C ALA A 137 -24.08 17.96 0.94
N GLN A 138 -25.36 18.10 0.64
CA GLN A 138 -26.33 17.03 0.82
C GLN A 138 -27.39 17.07 -0.29
N ASP A 139 -27.76 15.90 -0.79
CA ASP A 139 -28.96 15.70 -1.57
C ASP A 139 -29.96 14.79 -0.80
N LYS A 140 -31.03 14.37 -1.47
CA LYS A 140 -32.02 13.46 -0.86
C LYS A 140 -31.50 12.04 -0.57
N ASN A 141 -30.32 11.68 -1.08
CA ASN A 141 -29.79 10.32 -1.02
C ASN A 141 -28.57 10.21 -0.08
N ALA A 142 -27.69 11.21 -0.06
CA ALA A 142 -26.40 11.14 0.62
C ALA A 142 -25.90 12.52 1.09
N ARG A 143 -24.96 12.47 2.07
CA ARG A 143 -24.11 13.59 2.45
C ARG A 143 -22.76 13.43 1.75
N TYR A 144 -22.17 14.54 1.34
CA TYR A 144 -20.92 14.57 0.59
C TYR A 144 -19.94 15.52 1.26
N GLY A 145 -18.68 15.11 1.30
CA GLY A 145 -17.55 15.99 1.55
C GLY A 145 -17.11 16.57 0.21
N LEU A 146 -17.10 17.90 0.11
CA LEU A 146 -16.50 18.62 -1.00
C LEU A 146 -15.00 18.66 -0.77
N ILE A 147 -14.21 18.19 -1.74
CA ILE A 147 -12.76 18.02 -1.59
C ILE A 147 -11.97 18.96 -2.49
N GLU A 148 -10.74 19.29 -2.08
CA GLU A 148 -9.75 19.90 -2.97
C GLU A 148 -8.97 18.86 -3.81
N PRO A 149 -8.60 19.17 -5.06
CA PRO A 149 -8.85 20.43 -5.77
C PRO A 149 -10.31 20.60 -6.21
N ALA A 150 -11.02 19.50 -6.49
CA ALA A 150 -12.43 19.54 -6.84
C ALA A 150 -13.08 18.17 -6.69
N GLY A 151 -14.38 18.18 -6.40
CA GLY A 151 -15.26 17.02 -6.45
C GLY A 151 -15.95 16.74 -5.11
N ALA A 152 -16.74 15.68 -5.09
CA ALA A 152 -17.55 15.29 -3.96
C ALA A 152 -17.40 13.78 -3.68
N VAL A 153 -17.20 13.42 -2.42
CA VAL A 153 -17.11 12.03 -1.97
C VAL A 153 -18.19 11.78 -0.91
N VAL A 154 -18.83 10.62 -0.94
CA VAL A 154 -19.87 10.24 0.04
C VAL A 154 -19.28 10.21 1.46
N MET A 155 -19.83 11.00 2.38
CA MET A 155 -19.30 11.17 3.73
C MET A 155 -19.29 9.88 4.55
N GLN A 156 -20.25 8.99 4.33
CA GLN A 156 -20.30 7.69 5.01
C GLN A 156 -19.10 6.78 4.69
N HIS A 157 -18.37 7.06 3.61
CA HIS A 157 -17.17 6.33 3.23
C HIS A 157 -15.88 6.97 3.76
N LEU A 158 -15.98 8.12 4.40
CA LEU A 158 -14.84 8.88 4.92
C LEU A 158 -14.77 8.77 6.45
N SER A 159 -13.55 8.88 6.97
CA SER A 159 -13.27 9.02 8.40
C SER A 159 -12.26 10.14 8.59
N PRO A 160 -12.45 11.05 9.57
CA PRO A 160 -11.46 12.08 9.89
C PRO A 160 -10.08 11.46 10.18
N VAL A 161 -8.99 12.09 9.74
CA VAL A 161 -7.62 11.53 9.88
C VAL A 161 -7.21 11.29 11.34
N ASP A 162 -7.81 12.03 12.28
CA ASP A 162 -7.63 11.93 13.73
C ASP A 162 -8.64 11.00 14.42
N ALA A 163 -9.65 10.49 13.71
CA ALA A 163 -10.60 9.54 14.25
C ALA A 163 -9.93 8.19 14.56
N PRO A 164 -10.40 7.46 15.61
CA PRO A 164 -9.89 6.13 15.94
C PRO A 164 -9.80 5.22 14.73
N ARG A 165 -8.72 4.46 14.67
CA ARG A 165 -8.45 3.49 13.59
C ARG A 165 -9.13 2.16 13.91
N GLU A 166 -9.51 1.40 12.88
CA GLU A 166 -10.12 0.07 13.03
C GLU A 166 -9.08 -0.89 13.63
N PRO A 167 -9.21 -1.31 14.91
CA PRO A 167 -8.17 -2.12 15.54
C PRO A 167 -8.10 -3.54 14.94
N ASP A 168 -9.20 -4.08 14.41
CA ASP A 168 -9.21 -5.40 13.78
C ASP A 168 -8.76 -5.34 12.31
N TRP A 169 -7.45 -5.19 12.12
CA TRP A 169 -6.82 -5.26 10.80
C TRP A 169 -7.08 -6.61 10.10
N THR A 170 -7.31 -7.70 10.85
CA THR A 170 -7.57 -9.00 10.23
C THR A 170 -8.94 -9.03 9.56
N ALA A 171 -9.95 -8.39 10.13
CA ALA A 171 -11.25 -8.20 9.47
C ALA A 171 -11.11 -7.35 8.19
N VAL A 172 -10.24 -6.35 8.20
CA VAL A 172 -9.94 -5.56 7.00
C VAL A 172 -9.32 -6.45 5.92
N ALA A 173 -8.33 -7.27 6.24
CA ALA A 173 -7.75 -8.21 5.28
C ALA A 173 -8.80 -9.20 4.74
N GLU A 174 -9.68 -9.71 5.60
CA GLU A 174 -10.77 -10.60 5.19
C GLU A 174 -11.75 -9.94 4.21
N SER A 175 -11.94 -8.61 4.30
CA SER A 175 -12.80 -7.88 3.35
C SER A 175 -12.27 -7.86 1.90
N PHE A 176 -11.00 -8.23 1.68
CA PHE A 176 -10.38 -8.38 0.36
C PHE A 176 -10.54 -9.78 -0.23
N LEU A 177 -11.20 -10.73 0.44
CA LEU A 177 -11.43 -12.06 -0.11
C LEU A 177 -12.09 -11.98 -1.51
N GLY A 178 -11.48 -12.66 -2.49
CA GLY A 178 -11.90 -12.64 -3.88
C GLY A 178 -11.31 -11.51 -4.74
N VAL A 179 -10.65 -10.50 -4.17
CA VAL A 179 -9.98 -9.44 -4.95
C VAL A 179 -8.89 -10.07 -5.82
N PRO A 180 -8.82 -9.76 -7.14
CA PRO A 180 -7.83 -10.32 -8.05
C PRO A 180 -6.39 -10.10 -7.59
N TYR A 181 -5.52 -11.08 -7.87
CA TYR A 181 -4.10 -10.93 -7.61
C TYR A 181 -3.47 -9.98 -8.63
N LEU A 182 -2.82 -8.93 -8.15
CA LEU A 182 -2.05 -8.00 -8.97
C LEU A 182 -0.70 -7.78 -8.31
N TRP A 183 0.38 -8.20 -8.97
CA TRP A 183 1.74 -7.88 -8.54
C TRP A 183 1.93 -6.37 -8.40
N GLY A 184 2.42 -5.89 -7.25
CA GLY A 184 2.54 -4.47 -6.93
C GLY A 184 1.23 -3.82 -6.47
N GLY A 185 0.11 -4.53 -6.48
CA GLY A 185 -1.22 -4.01 -6.15
C GLY A 185 -1.47 -3.78 -4.66
N LYS A 186 -2.22 -2.72 -4.34
CA LYS A 186 -2.64 -2.31 -2.98
C LYS A 186 -4.13 -1.94 -2.89
N THR A 187 -4.98 -2.36 -3.83
CA THR A 187 -6.38 -1.89 -3.89
C THR A 187 -7.38 -3.01 -4.15
N ASP A 188 -8.67 -2.68 -4.12
CA ASP A 188 -9.76 -3.60 -4.42
C ASP A 188 -9.87 -3.96 -5.91
N ALA A 189 -9.19 -3.21 -6.79
CA ALA A 189 -9.01 -3.57 -8.19
C ALA A 189 -7.93 -4.65 -8.40
N GLY A 190 -7.02 -4.81 -7.44
CA GLY A 190 -5.96 -5.79 -7.48
C GLY A 190 -4.98 -5.64 -6.33
N ILE A 191 -4.61 -6.76 -5.70
CA ILE A 191 -3.75 -6.76 -4.52
C ILE A 191 -2.77 -7.93 -4.56
N ASP A 192 -1.53 -7.71 -4.11
CA ASP A 192 -0.56 -8.80 -3.91
C ASP A 192 -0.45 -9.20 -2.43
N CYS A 193 0.40 -10.20 -2.16
CA CYS A 193 0.52 -10.83 -0.86
C CYS A 193 0.89 -9.83 0.24
N SER A 194 1.93 -9.05 0.04
CA SER A 194 2.42 -8.09 1.04
C SER A 194 1.61 -6.79 1.04
N GLY A 195 1.00 -6.42 -0.08
CA GLY A 195 0.04 -5.32 -0.18
C GLY A 195 -1.20 -5.59 0.66
N LEU A 196 -1.72 -6.83 0.68
CA LEU A 196 -2.84 -7.22 1.54
C LEU A 196 -2.53 -6.98 3.03
N VAL A 197 -1.36 -7.43 3.47
CA VAL A 197 -0.90 -7.22 4.85
C VAL A 197 -0.67 -5.73 5.14
N GLN A 198 -0.02 -5.02 4.22
CA GLN A 198 0.31 -3.60 4.39
C GLN A 198 -0.95 -2.75 4.51
N VAL A 199 -1.90 -2.89 3.60
CA VAL A 199 -3.18 -2.15 3.60
C VAL A 199 -3.94 -2.42 4.89
N ALA A 200 -4.08 -3.69 5.28
CA ALA A 200 -4.78 -4.07 6.49
C ALA A 200 -4.16 -3.44 7.74
N LEU A 201 -2.83 -3.54 7.91
CA LEU A 201 -2.14 -2.96 9.07
C LEU A 201 -2.22 -1.44 9.10
N HIS A 202 -2.13 -0.79 7.94
CA HIS A 202 -2.24 0.65 7.85
C HIS A 202 -3.60 1.16 8.35
N THR A 203 -4.69 0.44 8.06
CA THR A 203 -6.04 0.81 8.57
C THR A 203 -6.15 0.78 10.10
N ALA A 204 -5.35 -0.07 10.76
CA ALA A 204 -5.22 -0.13 12.21
C ALA A 204 -4.15 0.81 12.77
N GLY A 205 -3.54 1.66 11.94
CA GLY A 205 -2.51 2.62 12.35
C GLY A 205 -1.13 2.01 12.55
N ARG A 206 -0.94 0.77 12.08
CA ARG A 206 0.32 0.05 12.18
C ARG A 206 1.07 0.20 10.87
N GLN A 207 2.27 0.77 10.93
CA GLN A 207 3.13 0.84 9.75
C GLN A 207 3.68 -0.55 9.41
N ALA A 208 3.73 -0.85 8.12
CA ALA A 208 4.32 -2.07 7.59
C ALA A 208 5.12 -1.74 6.33
N PRO A 209 6.32 -2.32 6.16
CA PRO A 209 7.04 -2.25 4.90
C PRO A 209 6.21 -2.81 3.75
N ARG A 210 6.51 -2.39 2.52
CA ARG A 210 5.78 -2.81 1.33
C ARG A 210 6.02 -4.28 0.95
N ASP A 211 7.25 -4.75 1.12
CA ASP A 211 7.69 -6.04 0.61
C ASP A 211 7.71 -7.12 1.68
N ALA A 212 7.40 -8.35 1.28
CA ALA A 212 7.30 -9.49 2.19
C ALA A 212 8.61 -9.79 2.94
N ASP A 213 9.77 -9.56 2.32
CA ASP A 213 11.08 -9.77 2.96
C ASP A 213 11.33 -8.75 4.09
N MET A 214 10.99 -7.49 3.87
CA MET A 214 11.08 -6.44 4.88
C MET A 214 10.04 -6.64 5.98
N GLN A 215 8.81 -7.01 5.62
CA GLN A 215 7.79 -7.40 6.58
C GLN A 215 8.28 -8.55 7.46
N ALA A 216 8.83 -9.61 6.86
CA ALA A 216 9.40 -10.74 7.58
C ALA A 216 10.54 -10.34 8.52
N ALA A 217 11.29 -9.27 8.23
CA ALA A 217 12.40 -8.81 9.06
C ALA A 217 11.96 -7.89 10.21
N GLU A 218 10.93 -7.06 10.00
CA GLU A 218 10.70 -5.86 10.83
C GLU A 218 9.41 -5.90 11.65
N ILE A 219 8.38 -6.66 11.24
CA ILE A 219 7.07 -6.57 11.89
C ILE A 219 6.86 -7.70 12.90
N GLY A 220 6.31 -7.34 14.06
CA GLY A 220 5.91 -8.29 15.09
C GLY A 220 7.05 -9.07 15.74
N GLU A 221 6.68 -9.91 16.69
CA GLU A 221 7.58 -10.83 17.36
C GLU A 221 7.84 -12.06 16.49
N ALA A 222 9.11 -12.51 16.40
CA ALA A 222 9.44 -13.76 15.74
C ALA A 222 8.96 -14.95 16.58
N LEU A 223 8.23 -15.87 15.95
CA LEU A 223 7.98 -17.18 16.55
C LEU A 223 9.01 -18.20 16.04
N GLU A 224 9.47 -19.06 16.93
CA GLU A 224 10.43 -20.11 16.57
C GLU A 224 9.82 -21.11 15.58
N ILE A 225 10.61 -21.47 14.57
CA ILE A 225 10.27 -22.50 13.58
C ILE A 225 11.12 -23.72 13.91
N GLY A 226 10.51 -24.73 14.52
CA GLY A 226 11.14 -26.02 14.81
C GLY A 226 10.76 -27.09 13.78
N ASP A 227 10.84 -28.36 14.19
CA ASP A 227 10.34 -29.49 13.39
C ASP A 227 8.83 -29.37 13.15
N ASP A 228 8.10 -28.87 14.15
CA ASP A 228 6.68 -28.52 14.09
C ASP A 228 6.48 -27.00 14.16
N LEU A 229 5.35 -26.53 13.60
CA LEU A 229 4.95 -25.13 13.71
C LEU A 229 4.44 -24.82 15.13
N PRO A 230 4.70 -23.62 15.66
CA PRO A 230 4.11 -23.19 16.93
C PRO A 230 2.58 -23.12 16.81
N PRO A 231 1.84 -23.13 17.93
CA PRO A 231 0.40 -22.89 17.92
C PRO A 231 0.08 -21.52 17.28
N LEU A 232 -0.52 -21.56 16.09
CA LEU A 232 -0.88 -20.39 15.32
C LEU A 232 -2.22 -19.82 15.79
N ARG A 233 -2.40 -18.52 15.61
CA ARG A 233 -3.63 -17.81 15.91
C ARG A 233 -3.96 -16.78 14.84
N ARG A 234 -5.20 -16.29 14.88
CA ARG A 234 -5.66 -15.18 14.03
C ARG A 234 -4.69 -14.00 14.12
N GLY A 235 -4.27 -13.51 12.96
CA GLY A 235 -3.33 -12.40 12.82
C GLY A 235 -1.85 -12.78 12.80
N ASP A 236 -1.48 -14.05 13.00
CA ASP A 236 -0.10 -14.47 12.76
C ASP A 236 0.21 -14.40 11.26
N LEU A 237 1.41 -13.94 10.92
CA LEU A 237 1.88 -13.82 9.55
C LEU A 237 2.85 -14.97 9.24
N ILE A 238 2.64 -15.64 8.12
CA ILE A 238 3.45 -16.76 7.64
C ILE A 238 4.18 -16.33 6.37
N PHE A 239 5.50 -16.40 6.40
CA PHE A 239 6.36 -15.98 5.30
C PHE A 239 7.03 -17.17 4.61
N TRP A 240 7.12 -17.09 3.29
CA TRP A 240 8.01 -17.87 2.45
C TRP A 240 8.92 -16.90 1.69
N GLU A 241 9.94 -17.41 1.00
CA GLU A 241 10.72 -16.58 0.07
C GLU A 241 9.77 -15.93 -0.96
N GLY A 242 9.69 -14.60 -0.93
CA GLY A 242 8.86 -13.80 -1.84
C GLY A 242 7.35 -13.88 -1.61
N HIS A 243 6.86 -14.41 -0.49
CA HIS A 243 5.42 -14.54 -0.23
C HIS A 243 5.06 -14.37 1.25
N VAL A 244 3.90 -13.78 1.52
CA VAL A 244 3.32 -13.69 2.86
C VAL A 244 1.83 -14.05 2.86
N GLY A 245 1.35 -14.62 3.96
CA GLY A 245 -0.08 -14.72 4.25
C GLY A 245 -0.35 -14.46 5.73
N LEU A 246 -1.60 -14.17 6.08
CA LEU A 246 -2.03 -14.03 7.46
C LEU A 246 -2.97 -15.18 7.86
N MET A 247 -2.87 -15.62 9.10
CA MET A 247 -3.74 -16.64 9.66
C MET A 247 -5.09 -16.00 10.03
N ARG A 248 -6.20 -16.57 9.54
CA ARG A 248 -7.57 -16.16 9.93
C ARG A 248 -8.00 -16.77 11.26
N ASP A 249 -7.44 -17.94 11.55
CA ASP A 249 -7.61 -18.75 12.74
C ASP A 249 -6.37 -19.65 12.90
N GLY A 250 -6.42 -20.71 13.72
CA GLY A 250 -5.26 -21.57 13.95
C GLY A 250 -4.83 -22.46 12.76
N GLU A 251 -5.67 -22.61 11.73
CA GLU A 251 -5.47 -23.59 10.64
C GLU A 251 -5.62 -22.98 9.25
N THR A 252 -6.33 -21.86 9.13
CA THR A 252 -6.71 -21.25 7.85
C THR A 252 -5.83 -20.05 7.52
N LEU A 253 -5.17 -20.12 6.35
CA LEU A 253 -4.38 -19.04 5.78
C LEU A 253 -5.23 -18.17 4.84
N LEU A 254 -5.12 -16.86 4.97
CA LEU A 254 -5.60 -15.86 4.00
C LEU A 254 -4.40 -15.20 3.32
N HIS A 255 -4.40 -15.21 1.99
CA HIS A 255 -3.36 -14.56 1.20
C HIS A 255 -3.81 -14.22 -0.23
N ALA A 256 -3.31 -13.13 -0.79
CA ALA A 256 -3.35 -12.87 -2.22
C ALA A 256 -2.25 -13.68 -2.90
N ASN A 257 -2.60 -14.54 -3.86
CA ASN A 257 -1.65 -15.48 -4.43
C ASN A 257 -1.91 -15.79 -5.91
N ALA A 258 -0.84 -16.12 -6.63
CA ALA A 258 -0.89 -16.45 -8.05
C ALA A 258 -1.40 -17.87 -8.37
N PHE A 259 -1.70 -18.70 -7.37
CA PHE A 259 -2.32 -20.01 -7.61
C PHE A 259 -3.84 -19.87 -7.80
N HIS A 260 -4.50 -19.12 -6.92
CA HIS A 260 -5.92 -18.77 -7.02
C HIS A 260 -6.16 -17.54 -7.92
N MET A 261 -5.11 -16.77 -8.23
CA MET A 261 -5.19 -15.48 -8.92
C MET A 261 -6.10 -14.46 -8.21
N CYS A 262 -6.22 -14.58 -6.90
CA CYS A 262 -6.96 -13.67 -6.02
C CYS A 262 -6.50 -13.79 -4.56
N SER A 263 -7.04 -12.93 -3.70
CA SER A 263 -7.08 -13.14 -2.26
C SER A 263 -7.97 -14.32 -1.92
N ALA A 264 -7.39 -15.39 -1.39
CA ALA A 264 -8.07 -16.64 -1.09
C ALA A 264 -7.82 -17.08 0.35
N SER A 265 -8.77 -17.83 0.88
CA SER A 265 -8.72 -18.46 2.20
C SER A 265 -8.63 -19.97 2.01
N GLU A 266 -7.61 -20.61 2.55
CA GLU A 266 -7.39 -22.06 2.41
C GLU A 266 -6.70 -22.66 3.66
N PRO A 267 -6.76 -23.99 3.87
CA PRO A 267 -5.98 -24.62 4.93
C PRO A 267 -4.48 -24.38 4.76
N LEU A 268 -3.79 -23.94 5.81
CA LEU A 268 -2.34 -23.72 5.81
C LEU A 268 -1.58 -24.98 5.36
N VAL A 269 -2.07 -26.17 5.73
CA VAL A 269 -1.45 -27.44 5.35
C VAL A 269 -1.45 -27.66 3.83
N ALA A 270 -2.48 -27.19 3.13
CA ALA A 270 -2.59 -27.28 1.68
C ALA A 270 -1.63 -26.28 1.01
N ALA A 271 -1.62 -25.03 1.46
CA ALA A 271 -0.68 -24.02 1.00
C ALA A 271 0.77 -24.48 1.23
N ARG A 272 1.12 -24.95 2.44
CA ARG A 272 2.45 -25.44 2.79
C ARG A 272 2.90 -26.58 1.88
N SER A 273 2.02 -27.56 1.63
CA SER A 273 2.30 -28.66 0.72
C SER A 273 2.58 -28.17 -0.71
N ARG A 274 1.80 -27.19 -1.18
CA ARG A 274 1.97 -26.59 -2.52
C ARG A 274 3.26 -25.79 -2.65
N PHE A 275 3.65 -25.02 -1.63
CA PHE A 275 4.93 -24.30 -1.60
C PHE A 275 6.11 -25.27 -1.52
N ALA A 276 6.02 -26.32 -0.68
CA ALA A 276 7.04 -27.35 -0.57
C ALA A 276 7.30 -28.10 -1.89
N ALA A 277 6.24 -28.36 -2.68
CA ALA A 277 6.37 -28.92 -4.02
C ALA A 277 7.17 -28.04 -5.01
N LYS A 278 7.33 -26.74 -4.69
CA LYS A 278 8.19 -25.79 -5.42
C LYS A 278 9.56 -25.59 -4.78
N GLY A 279 9.89 -26.36 -3.74
CA GLY A 279 11.14 -26.22 -2.97
C GLY A 279 11.13 -25.08 -1.94
N LEU A 280 9.99 -24.42 -1.73
CA LEU A 280 9.87 -23.29 -0.81
C LEU A 280 9.49 -23.76 0.60
N LYS A 281 10.14 -23.18 1.61
CA LYS A 281 9.89 -23.43 3.03
C LYS A 281 9.43 -22.15 3.72
N ILE A 282 8.76 -22.30 4.87
CA ILE A 282 8.43 -21.14 5.71
C ILE A 282 9.76 -20.56 6.22
N THR A 283 9.96 -19.27 6.00
CA THR A 283 11.19 -18.54 6.35
C THR A 283 11.04 -17.73 7.63
N ALA A 284 9.83 -17.28 7.96
CA ALA A 284 9.53 -16.56 9.19
C ALA A 284 8.05 -16.75 9.58
N ILE A 285 7.80 -16.65 10.88
CA ILE A 285 6.46 -16.50 11.45
C ILE A 285 6.50 -15.27 12.35
N ARG A 286 5.59 -14.33 12.13
CA ARG A 286 5.51 -13.09 12.91
C ARG A 286 4.16 -12.96 13.61
N ARG A 287 4.20 -12.57 14.88
CA ARG A 287 3.01 -12.33 15.70
C ARG A 287 2.95 -10.87 16.11
N LEU A 288 1.85 -10.21 15.78
CA LEU A 288 1.59 -8.85 16.23
C LEU A 288 0.98 -8.89 17.64
N GLN A 289 1.45 -7.98 18.50
CA GLN A 289 0.89 -7.74 19.84
C GLN A 289 -0.37 -6.88 19.78
#